data_AF-A0A7S3PMP8-F1
#
_entry.id   AF-A0A7S3PMP8-F1
#
_cell.length_a   1.000
_cell.length_b   1.000
_cell.length_c   1.000
_cell.angle_alpha   90.00
_cell.angle_beta   90.00
_cell.angle_gamma   90.00
#
_symmetry.space_group_name_H-M   'P 1'
#
loop_
_entity.id
_entity.type
_entity.pdbx_description
1 polymer ?
#
loop_
_entity_poly.entity_id
_entity_poly.type
_entity_poly.pdbx_seq_one_letter_code
_entity_poly.pdbx_strand_id
1 'polypeptide(L)'
;MPALELFSRKWAISGDDLTLPSLCGAFSRSIFAAFLIVVLALSRNYSHHISIQDPLCRFYVENLQFYAFVAVVLHFVIFVLLLMVSRVSTFGTIAQGDKREGIIPLLYLISILLSVEAIWNIYGTYVAFIQSVRLENEMEIGGG
;
A
#
# COMPACT_ATOMS: atom_id res chain seq x y z
N MET A 1 36.31 -5.31 -3.83
CA MET A 1 35.77 -6.19 -4.90
C MET A 1 36.48 -5.85 -6.20
N PRO A 2 37.32 -6.75 -6.75
CA PRO A 2 38.20 -6.44 -7.90
C PRO A 2 37.43 -6.16 -9.21
N ALA A 3 36.18 -6.61 -9.33
CA ALA A 3 35.32 -6.29 -10.49
C ALA A 3 34.92 -4.80 -10.58
N LEU A 4 34.96 -4.06 -9.46
CA LEU A 4 34.65 -2.62 -9.41
C LEU A 4 35.84 -1.73 -9.83
N GLU A 5 37.07 -2.25 -9.77
CA GLU A 5 38.26 -1.55 -10.27
C GLU A 5 38.40 -1.66 -11.80
N LEU A 6 37.90 -2.75 -12.39
CA LEU A 6 37.98 -3.00 -13.83
C LEU A 6 37.03 -2.12 -14.66
N PHE A 7 35.92 -1.67 -14.06
CA PHE A 7 34.95 -0.80 -14.69
C PHE A 7 34.83 0.47 -13.86
N SER A 8 35.61 1.50 -14.19
CA SER A 8 35.65 2.84 -13.56
C SER A 8 34.31 3.59 -13.50
N ARG A 9 33.20 2.93 -13.83
CA ARG A 9 31.85 3.43 -13.76
C ARG A 9 31.23 3.05 -12.42
N LYS A 10 31.09 4.05 -11.54
CA LYS A 10 30.30 3.95 -10.31
C LYS A 10 28.88 3.53 -10.69
N TRP A 11 28.52 2.28 -10.43
CA TRP A 11 27.13 1.83 -10.53
C TRP A 11 26.34 2.47 -9.39
N ALA A 12 25.88 3.71 -9.60
CA ALA A 12 25.08 4.48 -8.65
C ALA A 12 23.71 3.83 -8.36
N ILE A 13 23.31 2.83 -9.15
CA ILE A 13 21.99 2.17 -9.08
C ILE A 13 22.08 0.68 -8.71
N SER A 14 23.27 0.07 -8.70
CA SER A 14 23.43 -1.38 -8.51
C SER A 14 24.37 -1.76 -7.36
N GLY A 15 24.69 -0.81 -6.48
CA GLY A 15 25.67 -1.02 -5.42
C GLY A 15 25.11 -1.45 -4.05
N ASP A 16 23.81 -1.37 -3.80
CA ASP A 16 23.28 -1.57 -2.44
C ASP A 16 22.00 -2.42 -2.40
N ASP A 17 22.03 -3.47 -1.57
CA ASP A 17 21.06 -4.58 -1.51
C ASP A 17 19.62 -4.14 -1.22
N LEU A 18 19.43 -2.94 -0.67
CA LEU A 18 18.12 -2.42 -0.25
C LEU A 18 17.50 -1.45 -1.27
N THR A 19 18.26 -0.89 -2.21
CA THR A 19 17.75 0.08 -3.20
C THR A 19 16.75 -0.53 -4.18
N LEU A 20 17.09 -1.67 -4.77
CA LEU A 20 16.28 -2.32 -5.79
C LEU A 20 14.99 -2.93 -5.20
N PRO A 21 15.03 -3.65 -4.06
CA PRO A 21 13.81 -4.11 -3.40
C PRO A 21 12.90 -2.97 -2.95
N SER A 22 13.47 -1.87 -2.42
CA SER A 22 12.66 -0.72 -1.98
C SER A 22 11.99 0.02 -3.13
N LEU A 23 12.67 0.22 -4.27
CA LEU A 23 12.08 0.82 -5.47
C LEU A 23 11.01 -0.07 -6.11
N CYS A 24 11.27 -1.38 -6.19
CA CYS A 24 10.27 -2.34 -6.70
C CYS A 24 9.02 -2.33 -5.82
N GLY A 25 9.19 -2.35 -4.49
CA GLY A 25 8.09 -2.24 -3.54
C GLY A 25 7.34 -0.90 -3.62
N ALA A 26 8.04 0.21 -3.85
CA ALA A 26 7.41 1.52 -4.03
C ALA A 26 6.59 1.57 -5.33
N PHE A 27 7.07 0.95 -6.40
CA PHE A 27 6.36 0.87 -7.67
C PHE A 27 5.09 0.02 -7.57
N SER A 28 5.17 -1.19 -6.99
CA SER A 28 3.99 -2.04 -6.79
C SER A 28 2.94 -1.37 -5.91
N ARG A 29 3.36 -0.67 -4.85
CA ARG A 29 2.50 0.13 -3.97
C ARG A 29 1.80 1.26 -4.73
N SER A 30 2.49 1.92 -5.65
CA SER A 30 1.90 2.97 -6.48
C SER A 30 0.78 2.44 -7.38
N ILE A 31 0.98 1.26 -7.99
CA ILE A 31 -0.05 0.60 -8.80
C ILE A 31 -1.27 0.25 -7.95
N PHE A 32 -1.05 -0.34 -6.77
CA PHE A 32 -2.16 -0.73 -5.90
C PHE A 32 -2.91 0.47 -5.33
N ALA A 33 -2.20 1.54 -4.94
CA ALA A 33 -2.82 2.78 -4.50
C ALA A 33 -3.66 3.42 -5.61
N ALA A 34 -3.18 3.41 -6.86
CA ALA A 34 -3.94 3.89 -8.01
C ALA A 34 -5.24 3.08 -8.20
N PHE A 35 -5.17 1.75 -8.07
CA PHE A 35 -6.35 0.89 -8.10
C PHE A 35 -7.37 1.26 -7.00
N LEU A 36 -6.93 1.44 -5.75
CA LEU A 36 -7.80 1.83 -4.65
C LEU A 36 -8.43 3.22 -4.85
N ILE A 37 -7.70 4.16 -5.42
CA ILE A 37 -8.22 5.49 -5.76
C ILE A 37 -9.34 5.40 -6.81
N VAL A 38 -9.19 4.52 -7.82
CA VAL A 38 -10.25 4.28 -8.80
C VAL A 38 -11.50 3.69 -8.13
N VAL A 39 -11.35 2.73 -7.23
CA VAL A 39 -12.47 2.15 -6.44
C VAL A 39 -13.17 3.23 -5.61
N LEU A 40 -12.42 4.11 -4.95
CA LEU A 40 -12.97 5.25 -4.22
C LEU A 40 -13.75 6.22 -5.12
N ALA A 41 -13.20 6.56 -6.28
CA ALA A 41 -13.84 7.46 -7.23
C ALA A 41 -15.16 6.87 -7.77
N LEU A 42 -15.15 5.58 -8.13
CA LEU A 42 -16.33 4.88 -8.63
C LEU A 42 -17.41 4.74 -7.55
N SER A 43 -17.04 4.35 -6.33
CA SER A 43 -18.00 4.23 -5.23
C SER A 43 -18.63 5.57 -4.84
N ARG A 44 -17.87 6.66 -4.88
CA ARG A 44 -18.39 8.00 -4.62
C ARG A 44 -19.34 8.47 -5.72
N ASN A 45 -19.00 8.23 -6.99
CA ASN A 45 -19.88 8.53 -8.11
C ASN A 45 -21.17 7.72 -8.03
N TYR A 46 -21.09 6.44 -7.72
CA TYR A 46 -22.26 5.57 -7.53
C TYR A 46 -23.18 6.10 -6.43
N SER A 47 -22.62 6.42 -5.26
CA SER A 47 -23.39 6.98 -4.13
C SER A 47 -24.02 8.35 -4.43
N HIS A 48 -23.43 9.15 -5.33
CA HIS A 48 -23.94 10.47 -5.69
C HIS A 48 -25.04 10.41 -6.75
N HIS A 49 -24.95 9.47 -7.69
CA HIS A 49 -25.93 9.32 -8.78
C HIS A 49 -27.11 8.43 -8.42
N ILE A 50 -26.92 7.44 -7.55
CA ILE A 50 -27.97 6.56 -7.07
C ILE A 50 -28.23 6.96 -5.63
N SER A 51 -29.39 7.56 -5.38
CA SER A 51 -29.92 7.67 -4.02
C SER A 51 -30.07 6.25 -3.50
N ILE A 52 -29.09 5.77 -2.75
CA ILE A 52 -29.16 4.47 -2.12
C ILE A 52 -30.23 4.60 -1.04
N GLN A 53 -31.45 4.22 -1.43
CA GLN A 53 -32.65 4.23 -0.59
C GLN A 53 -32.55 3.14 0.49
N ASP A 54 -31.78 2.08 0.22
CA ASP A 54 -31.57 0.96 1.12
C ASP A 54 -30.45 1.27 2.15
N PRO A 55 -30.76 1.28 3.46
CA PRO A 55 -29.77 1.54 4.51
C PRO A 55 -28.62 0.53 4.51
N LEU A 56 -28.84 -0.72 4.09
CA LEU A 56 -27.79 -1.75 4.08
C LEU A 56 -26.77 -1.52 2.97
N CYS A 57 -27.24 -1.16 1.77
CA CYS A 57 -26.37 -0.83 0.65
C CYS A 57 -25.55 0.44 0.95
N ARG A 58 -26.15 1.43 1.63
CA ARG A 58 -25.43 2.63 2.07
C ARG A 58 -24.32 2.27 3.06
N PHE A 59 -24.64 1.46 4.08
CA PHE A 59 -23.66 1.01 5.07
C PHE A 59 -22.48 0.27 4.41
N TYR A 60 -22.73 -0.60 3.45
CA TYR A 60 -21.67 -1.27 2.70
C TYR A 60 -20.77 -0.31 1.93
N VAL A 61 -21.37 0.64 1.19
CA VAL A 61 -20.59 1.62 0.42
C VAL A 61 -19.76 2.51 1.34
N GLU A 62 -20.29 2.94 2.48
CA GLU A 62 -19.54 3.72 3.48
C GLU A 62 -18.37 2.91 4.07
N ASN A 63 -18.57 1.63 4.39
CA ASN A 63 -17.49 0.75 4.89
C ASN A 63 -16.41 0.51 3.84
N LEU A 64 -16.80 0.31 2.57
CA LEU A 64 -15.86 0.13 1.47
C LEU A 64 -15.04 1.41 1.22
N GLN A 65 -15.67 2.58 1.28
CA GLN A 65 -15.00 3.88 1.17
C GLN A 65 -14.03 4.11 2.34
N PHE A 66 -14.46 3.80 3.56
CA PHE A 66 -13.61 3.91 4.75
C PHE A 66 -12.39 2.98 4.66
N TYR A 67 -12.60 1.71 4.28
CA TYR A 67 -11.52 0.75 4.04
C TYR A 67 -10.51 1.28 3.02
N ALA A 68 -10.99 1.70 1.84
CA ALA A 68 -10.13 2.12 0.75
C ALA A 68 -9.38 3.41 1.08
N PHE A 69 -9.99 4.35 1.80
CA PHE A 69 -9.33 5.57 2.26
C PHE A 69 -8.16 5.27 3.20
N VAL A 70 -8.40 4.48 4.24
CA VAL A 70 -7.34 4.10 5.21
C VAL A 70 -6.25 3.28 4.51
N ALA A 71 -6.62 2.38 3.60
CA ALA A 71 -5.66 1.60 2.82
C ALA A 71 -4.76 2.48 1.96
N VAL A 72 -5.30 3.50 1.28
CA VAL A 72 -4.52 4.47 0.50
C VAL A 72 -3.55 5.25 1.39
N VAL A 73 -4.01 5.74 2.55
CA VAL A 73 -3.15 6.47 3.49
C VAL A 73 -2.00 5.58 3.98
N LEU A 74 -2.31 4.34 4.37
CA LEU A 74 -1.31 3.38 4.83
C LEU A 74 -0.27 3.06 3.73
N HIS A 75 -0.75 2.85 2.49
CA HIS A 75 0.11 2.62 1.32
C HIS A 75 1.02 3.81 1.04
N PHE A 76 0.49 5.04 1.16
CA PHE A 76 1.26 6.26 0.98
C PHE A 76 2.37 6.40 2.03
N VAL A 77 2.07 6.14 3.31
CA VAL A 77 3.07 6.17 4.39
C VAL A 77 4.19 5.17 4.12
N ILE A 78 3.86 3.93 3.78
CA ILE A 78 4.87 2.89 3.50
C ILE A 78 5.66 3.25 2.23
N PHE A 79 5.01 3.80 1.20
CA PHE A 79 5.68 4.29 0.00
C PHE A 79 6.74 5.36 0.32
N VAL A 80 6.40 6.36 1.13
CA VAL A 80 7.34 7.39 1.57
C VAL A 80 8.51 6.78 2.35
N LEU A 81 8.25 5.83 3.25
CA LEU A 81 9.30 5.13 3.99
C LEU A 81 10.23 4.33 3.08
N LEU A 82 9.70 3.65 2.06
CA LEU A 82 10.51 2.93 1.07
C LEU A 82 11.38 3.88 0.23
N LEU A 83 10.86 5.05 -0.14
CA LEU A 83 11.66 6.09 -0.80
C LEU A 83 12.75 6.64 0.12
N MET A 84 12.48 6.81 1.41
CA MET A 84 13.49 7.21 2.39
C MET A 84 14.59 6.15 2.53
N VAL A 85 14.23 4.87 2.61
CA VAL A 85 15.20 3.77 2.63
C VAL A 85 16.02 3.76 1.35
N SER A 86 15.39 3.88 0.18
CA SER A 86 16.08 3.95 -1.11
C SER A 86 17.05 5.14 -1.18
N ARG A 87 16.63 6.30 -0.69
CA ARG A 87 17.48 7.50 -0.62
C ARG A 87 18.67 7.28 0.30
N VAL A 88 18.47 6.79 1.53
CA VAL A 88 19.57 6.57 2.47
C VAL A 88 20.53 5.49 1.95
N SER A 89 19.98 4.45 1.31
CA SER A 89 20.73 3.35 0.71
C SER A 89 21.58 3.80 -0.50
N THR A 90 21.08 4.71 -1.34
CA THR A 90 21.85 5.25 -2.49
C THR A 90 23.04 6.16 -2.09
N PHE A 91 23.01 6.81 -0.92
CA PHE A 91 24.09 7.69 -0.46
C PHE A 91 25.18 6.99 0.38
N GLY A 92 25.03 5.70 0.66
CA GLY A 92 26.00 4.93 1.47
C GLY A 92 27.13 4.35 0.62
N THR A 93 28.33 4.94 0.68
CA THR A 93 29.54 4.20 0.29
C THR A 93 29.73 3.07 1.30
N ILE A 94 30.02 1.84 0.85
CA ILE A 94 30.14 0.61 1.69
C ILE A 94 31.05 0.80 2.94
N ALA A 95 31.93 1.81 2.92
CA ALA A 95 32.92 2.10 3.96
C ALA A 95 32.49 3.05 5.10
N GLN A 96 31.28 3.64 5.11
CA GLN A 96 30.81 4.52 6.20
C GLN A 96 29.68 3.86 7.00
N GLY A 97 30.05 3.03 7.99
CA GLY A 97 29.11 2.34 8.89
C GLY A 97 28.24 3.30 9.71
N ASP A 98 28.80 4.42 10.16
CA ASP A 98 28.13 5.39 11.04
C ASP A 98 26.88 6.04 10.42
N LYS A 99 26.78 6.08 9.08
CA LYS A 99 25.61 6.65 8.38
C LYS A 99 24.48 5.64 8.14
N ARG A 100 24.69 4.35 8.43
CA ARG A 100 23.70 3.28 8.21
C ARG A 100 22.84 2.95 9.44
N GLU A 101 23.12 3.52 10.60
CA GLU A 101 22.36 3.25 11.83
C GLU A 101 20.87 3.63 11.72
N GLY A 102 20.54 4.67 10.93
CA GLY A 102 19.17 5.11 10.72
C GLY A 102 18.31 4.15 9.87
N ILE A 103 18.92 3.21 9.15
CA ILE A 103 18.20 2.24 8.31
C ILE A 103 17.48 1.19 9.17
N ILE A 104 18.11 0.77 10.27
CA ILE A 104 17.58 -0.27 11.17
C ILE A 104 16.21 0.12 11.76
N PRO A 105 16.02 1.30 12.39
CA PRO A 105 14.71 1.70 12.91
C PRO A 105 13.66 1.90 11.80
N LEU A 106 14.08 2.36 10.62
CA LEU A 106 13.20 2.47 9.45
C LEU A 106 12.66 1.11 9.02
N LEU A 107 13.50 0.08 8.98
CA LEU A 107 13.04 -1.28 8.67
C LEU A 107 12.06 -1.82 9.72
N TYR A 108 12.34 -1.64 11.01
CA TYR A 108 11.40 -2.07 12.07
C TYR A 108 10.04 -1.37 11.94
N LEU A 109 10.04 -0.07 11.65
CA LEU A 109 8.80 0.69 11.43
C LEU A 109 8.02 0.14 10.22
N ILE A 110 8.72 -0.13 9.11
CA ILE A 110 8.10 -0.74 7.92
C ILE A 110 7.53 -2.12 8.27
N SER A 111 8.25 -2.96 9.00
CA SER A 111 7.77 -4.29 9.41
C SER A 111 6.51 -4.24 10.27
N ILE A 112 6.42 -3.29 11.21
CA ILE A 112 5.19 -3.08 12.01
C ILE A 112 4.04 -2.63 11.11
N LEU A 113 4.28 -1.66 10.21
CA LEU A 113 3.26 -1.17 9.29
C LEU A 113 2.76 -2.26 8.33
N LEU A 114 3.63 -3.17 7.89
CA LEU A 114 3.23 -4.33 7.08
C LEU A 114 2.30 -5.28 7.84
N SER A 115 2.50 -5.42 9.15
CA SER A 115 1.61 -6.23 10.00
C SER A 115 0.24 -5.56 10.15
N VAL A 116 0.20 -4.24 10.33
CA VAL A 116 -1.04 -3.46 10.34
C VAL A 116 -1.77 -3.55 8.99
N GLU A 117 -1.02 -3.48 7.88
CA GLU A 117 -1.57 -3.64 6.54
C GLU A 117 -2.17 -5.03 6.32
N ALA A 118 -1.52 -6.08 6.81
CA ALA A 118 -2.05 -7.44 6.72
C ALA A 118 -3.40 -7.56 7.44
N ILE A 119 -3.53 -7.00 8.64
CA ILE A 119 -4.79 -6.96 9.39
C ILE A 119 -5.84 -6.15 8.60
N TRP A 120 -5.44 -5.02 8.03
CA TRP A 120 -6.34 -4.19 7.24
C TRP A 120 -6.83 -4.90 5.97
N ASN A 121 -5.98 -5.68 5.30
CA ASN A 121 -6.35 -6.47 4.13
C ASN A 121 -7.33 -7.60 4.47
N ILE A 122 -7.19 -8.22 5.65
CA ILE A 122 -8.18 -9.18 6.16
C ILE A 122 -9.54 -8.50 6.33
N TYR A 123 -9.56 -7.31 6.94
CA TYR A 123 -10.77 -6.51 7.06
C TYR A 123 -11.35 -6.13 5.69
N GLY A 124 -10.51 -5.73 4.73
CA GLY A 124 -10.91 -5.45 3.36
C GLY A 124 -11.56 -6.63 2.66
N THR A 125 -11.05 -7.84 2.90
CA THR A 125 -11.63 -9.08 2.37
C THR A 125 -13.00 -9.36 2.99
N TYR A 126 -13.14 -9.15 4.30
CA TYR A 126 -14.43 -9.26 4.99
C TYR A 126 -15.46 -8.28 4.41
N VAL A 127 -15.09 -7.00 4.25
CA VAL A 127 -15.97 -5.99 3.66
C VAL A 127 -16.31 -6.37 2.22
N ALA A 128 -15.34 -6.67 1.36
CA ALA A 128 -15.59 -6.89 -0.06
C ALA A 128 -16.42 -8.16 -0.36
N PHE A 129 -16.20 -9.27 0.36
CA PHE A 129 -16.82 -10.56 0.03
C PHE A 129 -17.96 -10.95 0.98
N ILE A 130 -17.78 -10.80 2.30
CA ILE A 130 -18.79 -11.29 3.24
C ILE A 130 -19.99 -10.35 3.28
N GLN A 131 -19.77 -9.04 3.20
CA GLN A 131 -20.88 -8.09 3.18
C GLN A 131 -21.61 -8.07 1.83
N SER A 132 -20.93 -8.29 0.71
CA SER A 132 -21.57 -8.35 -0.62
C SER A 132 -22.51 -9.54 -0.76
N VAL A 133 -22.06 -10.74 -0.34
CA VAL A 133 -22.92 -11.94 -0.31
C VAL A 133 -24.11 -11.76 0.62
N ARG A 134 -23.92 -11.09 1.77
CA ARG A 134 -25.02 -10.81 2.70
C ARG A 134 -26.06 -9.88 2.07
N LEU A 135 -25.62 -8.82 1.39
CA LEU A 135 -26.52 -7.90 0.70
C LEU A 135 -27.33 -8.59 -0.40
N GLU A 136 -26.69 -9.45 -1.18
CA GLU A 136 -27.37 -10.23 -2.25
C GLU A 136 -28.50 -11.09 -1.67
N ASN A 137 -28.22 -11.84 -0.60
CA ASN A 137 -29.22 -12.68 0.06
C ASN A 137 -30.39 -11.87 0.65
N GLU A 138 -30.13 -10.69 1.24
CA GLU A 138 -31.20 -9.86 1.82
C GLU A 138 -32.08 -9.20 0.74
N MET A 139 -31.51 -8.87 -0.43
CA MET A 139 -32.29 -8.39 -1.58
C MET A 139 -33.18 -9.48 -2.19
N GLU A 140 -32.73 -10.73 -2.23
CA GLU A 140 -33.54 -11.87 -2.71
C GLU A 140 -34.74 -12.16 -1.79
N ILE A 141 -34.56 -12.04 -0.47
CA ILE A 141 -35.62 -12.31 0.51
C ILE A 141 -36.63 -11.16 0.60
N GLY A 142 -36.20 -9.91 0.44
CA GLY A 142 -37.07 -8.73 0.50
C GLY A 142 -37.86 -8.43 -0.77
N GLY A 143 -37.59 -9.13 -1.88
CA GLY A 143 -38.21 -8.95 -3.18
C GLY A 143 -39.40 -9.88 -3.51
N GLY A 144 -39.82 -10.74 -2.57
CA GLY A 144 -41.00 -11.63 -2.70
C GLY A 144 -42.19 -11.14 -1.88
#